data_AF-A0A0Q9ICI5-F1
#
_entry.id   AF-A0A0Q9ICI5-F1
#
_cell.length_a   1.000
_cell.length_b   1.000
_cell.length_c   1.000
_cell.angle_alpha   90.00
_cell.angle_beta   90.00
_cell.angle_gamma   90.00
#
_symmetry.space_group_name_H-M   'P 1'
#
loop_
_entity.id
_entity.type
_entity.pdbx_description
1 polymer ?
#
loop_
_entity_poly.entity_id
_entity_poly.type
_entity_poly.pdbx_seq_one_letter_code
_entity_poly.pdbx_strand_id
1 'polypeptide(L)'
;MPTVAALLLSTALVNPAAAQSPGLLTDPNSWRTPEYKAQWGLETIRAANAYARGVDGTGVLVGIIDSGIFAGHSEFIGRYGGGYDYQSETAQAIDRGGHGTMVASVIAANRDGKGMHGVAPGAILIVAGADDSQGLFIDGTFAARAYADLQARGVRIINNSYGDDRPVTAFTRDSYLSEYGSSVTAYQRAIAAGVLSIWGTANQGLNQPSAQAGLPHLFPELERGWLAVTAVGPGYEPDYTNRCGVAKNWCLAAPGGGDWWFPNPYPDDPIVVADKDGGYTKVNGTSFAAPHVSGAAALVWQMFPFFSADQVRQTLLGTARDIGDPGVDEVYGYGLLDVGKAVLGPGRFDWGDFVVEQPGGVAFFENDIVGAGGLVKRGAGELVLTGHSTYAGATRVEGGFLSVMGSTPRRPALRLRARWPALA
;
A
#
# COMPACT_ATOMS: atom_id res chain seq x y z
N MET A 1 -29.55 70.77 1.12
CA MET A 1 -29.86 69.35 0.88
C MET A 1 -28.56 68.58 0.73
N PRO A 2 -28.15 67.75 1.70
CA PRO A 2 -27.19 66.69 1.45
C PRO A 2 -27.88 65.33 1.52
N THR A 3 -27.78 64.56 0.44
CA THR A 3 -28.23 63.18 0.33
C THR A 3 -27.19 62.27 0.98
N VAL A 4 -27.59 61.56 2.04
CA VAL A 4 -26.81 60.47 2.65
C VAL A 4 -27.03 59.22 1.82
N ALA A 5 -25.97 58.68 1.20
CA ALA A 5 -26.00 57.39 0.53
C ALA A 5 -25.75 56.28 1.57
N ALA A 6 -26.75 55.44 1.80
CA ALA A 6 -26.64 54.25 2.62
C ALA A 6 -25.97 53.12 1.81
N LEU A 7 -24.81 52.66 2.26
CA LEU A 7 -24.09 51.52 1.71
C LEU A 7 -24.74 50.23 2.27
N LEU A 8 -25.45 49.49 1.44
CA LEU A 8 -25.95 48.15 1.77
C LEU A 8 -24.81 47.15 1.60
N LEU A 9 -24.23 46.69 2.72
CA LEU A 9 -23.39 45.48 2.72
C LEU A 9 -24.29 44.26 2.52
N SER A 10 -24.23 43.66 1.34
CA SER A 10 -24.75 42.31 1.12
C SER A 10 -23.79 41.31 1.77
N THR A 11 -24.15 40.78 2.93
CA THR A 11 -23.50 39.58 3.49
C THR A 11 -23.81 38.40 2.59
N ALA A 12 -22.87 38.01 1.73
CA ALA A 12 -22.92 36.72 1.06
C ALA A 12 -22.79 35.64 2.15
N LEU A 13 -23.89 34.93 2.42
CA LEU A 13 -23.89 33.70 3.19
C LEU A 13 -23.05 32.69 2.42
N VAL A 14 -21.82 32.48 2.85
CA VAL A 14 -21.02 31.34 2.41
C VAL A 14 -21.71 30.12 2.98
N ASN A 15 -22.46 29.40 2.15
CA ASN A 15 -22.89 28.05 2.51
C ASN A 15 -21.61 27.25 2.80
N PRO A 16 -21.41 26.70 4.01
CA PRO A 16 -20.38 25.70 4.16
C PRO A 16 -20.78 24.57 3.20
N ALA A 17 -19.92 24.26 2.24
CA ALA A 17 -20.04 23.01 1.50
C ALA A 17 -20.24 21.93 2.56
N ALA A 18 -21.39 21.25 2.52
CA ALA A 18 -21.68 20.22 3.50
C ALA A 18 -20.53 19.22 3.43
N ALA A 19 -19.69 19.20 4.48
CA ALA A 19 -18.66 18.19 4.61
C ALA A 19 -19.34 16.85 4.42
N GLN A 20 -18.83 16.05 3.49
CA GLN A 20 -19.37 14.72 3.22
C GLN A 20 -19.53 14.00 4.56
N SER A 21 -20.74 13.52 4.86
CA SER A 21 -20.97 12.79 6.10
C SER A 21 -19.94 11.65 6.14
N PRO A 22 -19.14 11.51 7.21
CA PRO A 22 -18.33 10.31 7.35
C PRO A 22 -19.30 9.14 7.27
N GLY A 23 -18.96 8.13 6.46
CA GLY A 23 -19.80 6.94 6.32
C GLY A 23 -20.08 6.34 7.70
N LEU A 24 -21.13 5.53 7.78
CA LEU A 24 -21.46 4.82 9.00
C LEU A 24 -20.38 3.77 9.26
N LEU A 25 -19.78 3.84 10.46
CA LEU A 25 -18.99 2.73 10.98
C LEU A 25 -19.88 1.49 11.01
N THR A 26 -19.36 0.33 10.60
CA THR A 26 -20.04 -0.96 10.41
C THR A 26 -20.84 -1.16 9.10
N ASP A 27 -21.05 -0.14 8.27
CA ASP A 27 -21.72 -0.33 6.96
C ASP A 27 -20.82 0.12 5.78
N PRO A 28 -20.15 -0.83 5.10
CA PRO A 28 -19.36 -0.53 3.90
C PRO A 28 -20.14 0.19 2.80
N ASN A 29 -21.45 -0.02 2.68
CA ASN A 29 -22.23 0.63 1.61
C ASN A 29 -22.29 2.14 1.77
N SER A 30 -22.29 2.64 3.01
CA SER A 30 -22.27 4.07 3.30
C SER A 30 -20.99 4.78 2.84
N TRP A 31 -19.91 4.04 2.55
CA TRP A 31 -18.64 4.57 2.06
C TRP A 31 -18.51 4.54 0.53
N ARG A 32 -19.44 3.89 -0.18
CA ARG A 32 -19.45 3.80 -1.65
C ARG A 32 -20.07 5.05 -2.29
N THR A 33 -19.53 6.21 -1.97
CA THR A 33 -19.96 7.53 -2.48
C THR A 33 -19.67 7.66 -3.99
N PRO A 34 -20.20 8.70 -4.67
CA PRO A 34 -19.82 8.97 -6.06
C PRO A 34 -18.31 9.13 -6.27
N GLU A 35 -17.62 9.80 -5.35
CA GLU A 35 -16.17 9.98 -5.34
C GLU A 35 -15.43 8.63 -5.19
N TYR A 36 -15.87 7.75 -4.28
CA TYR A 36 -15.33 6.39 -4.17
C TYR A 36 -15.49 5.61 -5.49
N LYS A 37 -16.66 5.73 -6.11
CA LYS A 37 -16.99 5.02 -7.37
C LYS A 37 -16.31 5.62 -8.60
N ALA A 38 -15.77 6.83 -8.52
CA ALA A 38 -15.01 7.43 -9.60
C ALA A 38 -13.70 6.68 -9.88
N GLN A 39 -13.21 5.93 -8.88
CA GLN A 39 -12.02 5.07 -8.97
C GLN A 39 -12.43 3.60 -8.77
N TRP A 40 -12.68 2.87 -9.86
CA TRP A 40 -13.13 1.47 -9.80
C TRP A 40 -12.17 0.57 -8.97
N GLY A 41 -10.87 0.90 -8.96
CA GLY A 41 -9.86 0.19 -8.18
C GLY A 41 -10.19 0.07 -6.70
N LEU A 42 -10.84 1.08 -6.10
CA LEU A 42 -11.23 1.07 -4.69
C LEU A 42 -12.28 -0.01 -4.39
N GLU A 43 -13.24 -0.24 -5.30
CA GLU A 43 -14.23 -1.31 -5.14
C GLU A 43 -13.58 -2.68 -5.34
N THR A 44 -12.71 -2.81 -6.35
CA THR A 44 -12.02 -4.06 -6.67
C THR A 44 -11.23 -4.64 -5.49
N ILE A 45 -10.55 -3.75 -4.75
CA ILE A 45 -9.75 -4.10 -3.57
C ILE A 45 -10.56 -4.08 -2.27
N ARG A 46 -11.87 -3.81 -2.33
CA ARG A 46 -12.78 -3.76 -1.17
C ARG A 46 -12.39 -2.73 -0.11
N ALA A 47 -11.93 -1.55 -0.52
CA ALA A 47 -11.48 -0.50 0.40
C ALA A 47 -12.59 0.00 1.34
N ALA A 48 -13.85 0.03 0.89
CA ALA A 48 -15.00 0.43 1.71
C ALA A 48 -15.14 -0.41 3.00
N ASN A 49 -14.72 -1.68 2.99
CA ASN A 49 -14.72 -2.54 4.17
C ASN A 49 -13.74 -2.06 5.24
N ALA A 50 -12.60 -1.48 4.86
CA ALA A 50 -11.68 -0.86 5.81
C ALA A 50 -12.20 0.47 6.33
N TYR A 51 -12.80 1.29 5.46
CA TYR A 51 -13.37 2.59 5.87
C TYR A 51 -14.51 2.42 6.87
N ALA A 52 -15.36 1.39 6.71
CA ALA A 52 -16.40 1.04 7.66
C ALA A 52 -15.86 0.64 9.05
N ARG A 53 -14.55 0.42 9.18
CA ARG A 53 -13.89 0.15 10.46
C ARG A 53 -13.16 1.39 11.02
N GLY A 54 -13.31 2.55 10.38
CA GLY A 54 -12.65 3.79 10.78
C GLY A 54 -11.17 3.85 10.44
N VAL A 55 -10.71 3.00 9.51
CA VAL A 55 -9.32 2.93 9.07
C VAL A 55 -9.20 3.70 7.76
N ASP A 56 -8.32 4.70 7.69
CA ASP A 56 -8.11 5.58 6.54
C ASP A 56 -6.63 5.95 6.29
N GLY A 57 -5.69 5.42 7.07
CA GLY A 57 -4.26 5.68 6.99
C GLY A 57 -3.77 6.75 7.97
N THR A 58 -4.66 7.34 8.78
CA THR A 58 -4.29 8.35 9.78
C THR A 58 -3.17 7.85 10.70
N GLY A 59 -2.14 8.67 10.87
CA GLY A 59 -0.97 8.38 11.71
C GLY A 59 0.14 7.59 11.01
N VAL A 60 -0.01 7.28 9.72
CA VAL A 60 1.01 6.57 8.94
C VAL A 60 1.70 7.52 7.94
N LEU A 61 3.03 7.42 7.88
CA LEU A 61 3.87 8.09 6.88
C LEU A 61 4.13 7.16 5.70
N VAL A 62 3.88 7.65 4.48
CA VAL A 62 4.19 6.94 3.23
C VAL A 62 5.19 7.76 2.43
N GLY A 63 6.33 7.15 2.12
CA GLY A 63 7.36 7.70 1.25
C GLY A 63 7.03 7.44 -0.21
N ILE A 64 7.26 8.43 -1.06
CA ILE A 64 7.13 8.32 -2.50
C ILE A 64 8.46 8.75 -3.11
N ILE A 65 9.09 7.88 -3.89
CA ILE A 65 10.26 8.22 -4.69
C ILE A 65 9.80 8.28 -6.15
N ASP A 66 9.68 9.49 -6.70
CA ASP A 66 9.07 9.74 -8.01
C ASP A 66 9.45 11.14 -8.55
N SER A 67 8.71 11.71 -9.51
CA SER A 67 9.00 13.01 -10.14
C SER A 67 8.71 14.25 -9.29
N GLY A 68 8.13 14.06 -8.10
CA GLY A 68 7.73 15.13 -7.19
C GLY A 68 6.23 15.07 -6.85
N ILE A 69 5.69 16.16 -6.32
CA ILE A 69 4.26 16.33 -6.07
C ILE A 69 3.82 17.78 -6.33
N PHE A 70 2.67 17.96 -6.97
CA PHE A 70 1.96 19.24 -6.95
C PHE A 70 1.17 19.38 -5.66
N ALA A 71 1.85 19.78 -4.57
CA ALA A 71 1.22 19.92 -3.25
C ALA A 71 0.11 20.98 -3.17
N GLY A 72 -0.03 21.83 -4.20
CA GLY A 72 -1.11 22.82 -4.34
C GLY A 72 -2.44 22.22 -4.81
N HIS A 73 -2.48 20.95 -5.22
CA HIS A 73 -3.72 20.27 -5.58
C HIS A 73 -4.64 20.13 -4.37
N SER A 74 -5.96 20.29 -4.54
CA SER A 74 -6.94 20.17 -3.44
C SER A 74 -6.85 18.82 -2.73
N GLU A 75 -6.55 17.77 -3.50
CA GLU A 75 -6.38 16.40 -3.00
C GLU A 75 -5.26 16.23 -1.96
N PHE A 76 -4.32 17.17 -1.86
CA PHE A 76 -3.19 17.04 -0.93
C PHE A 76 -3.21 18.04 0.22
N ILE A 77 -4.28 18.82 0.38
CA ILE A 77 -4.44 19.72 1.53
C ILE A 77 -4.37 18.89 2.82
N GLY A 78 -3.35 19.17 3.65
CA GLY A 78 -3.13 18.46 4.91
C GLY A 78 -2.62 17.02 4.75
N ARG A 79 -2.17 16.62 3.55
CA ARG A 79 -1.56 15.31 3.27
C ARG A 79 -0.07 15.38 2.98
N TYR A 80 0.43 16.52 2.50
CA TYR A 80 1.85 16.71 2.23
C TYR A 80 2.66 16.98 3.50
N GLY A 81 3.53 16.04 3.88
CA GLY A 81 4.43 16.13 5.04
C GLY A 81 5.80 16.74 4.73
N GLY A 82 6.02 17.25 3.51
CA GLY A 82 7.31 17.79 3.05
C GLY A 82 8.09 16.84 2.16
N GLY A 83 9.12 17.34 1.49
CA GLY A 83 9.89 16.56 0.51
C GLY A 83 11.27 17.11 0.21
N TYR A 84 11.95 16.49 -0.74
CA TYR A 84 13.26 16.92 -1.24
C TYR A 84 13.39 16.54 -2.72
N ASP A 85 13.86 17.46 -3.56
CA ASP A 85 14.21 17.22 -4.97
C ASP A 85 15.72 16.99 -5.06
N TYR A 86 16.14 15.77 -5.42
CA TYR A 86 17.54 15.35 -5.52
C TYR A 86 18.21 15.83 -6.82
N GLN A 87 17.44 16.20 -7.84
CA GLN A 87 17.99 16.75 -9.07
C GLN A 87 18.27 18.24 -8.91
N SER A 88 17.34 19.00 -8.33
CA SER A 88 17.52 20.44 -8.09
C SER A 88 18.16 20.78 -6.75
N GLU A 89 18.36 19.78 -5.87
CA GLU A 89 18.90 19.90 -4.51
C GLU A 89 18.09 20.91 -3.65
N THR A 90 16.76 20.84 -3.75
CA THR A 90 15.85 21.76 -3.04
C THR A 90 14.90 21.05 -2.08
N ALA A 91 14.48 21.75 -1.02
CA ALA A 91 13.57 21.22 0.00
C ALA A 91 12.10 21.08 -0.48
N GLN A 92 11.80 21.34 -1.75
CA GLN A 92 10.48 21.17 -2.32
C GLN A 92 10.57 20.24 -3.51
N ALA A 93 9.99 19.04 -3.37
CA ALA A 93 9.86 18.08 -4.46
C ALA A 93 8.74 18.52 -5.43
N ILE A 94 8.96 19.62 -6.15
CA ILE A 94 7.98 20.16 -7.11
C ILE A 94 7.87 19.19 -8.29
N ASP A 95 6.64 18.80 -8.61
CA ASP A 95 6.43 17.89 -9.72
C ASP A 95 6.50 18.58 -11.08
N ARG A 96 7.60 18.35 -11.80
CA ARG A 96 7.76 18.83 -13.19
C ARG A 96 7.25 17.81 -14.21
N GLY A 97 7.33 16.52 -13.89
CA GLY A 97 6.96 15.41 -14.79
C GLY A 97 5.47 15.06 -14.74
N GLY A 98 4.84 15.24 -13.58
CA GLY A 98 3.42 14.93 -13.31
C GLY A 98 3.16 13.54 -12.76
N HIS A 99 4.06 12.59 -13.01
CA HIS A 99 3.89 11.19 -12.63
C HIS A 99 3.78 11.01 -11.11
N GLY A 100 4.62 11.69 -10.33
CA GLY A 100 4.61 11.61 -8.87
C GLY A 100 3.32 12.15 -8.24
N THR A 101 2.72 13.21 -8.80
CA THR A 101 1.40 13.71 -8.40
C THR A 101 0.32 12.66 -8.63
N MET A 102 0.36 11.98 -9.79
CA MET A 102 -0.58 10.92 -10.13
C MET A 102 -0.45 9.74 -9.15
N VAL A 103 0.78 9.27 -8.90
CA VAL A 103 1.09 8.18 -7.95
C VAL A 103 0.64 8.55 -6.53
N ALA A 104 0.97 9.76 -6.07
CA ALA A 104 0.58 10.27 -4.75
C ALA A 104 -0.94 10.25 -4.55
N SER A 105 -1.71 10.58 -5.59
CA SER A 105 -3.17 10.64 -5.51
C SER A 105 -3.79 9.26 -5.24
N VAL A 106 -3.26 8.19 -5.84
CA VAL A 106 -3.74 6.82 -5.60
C VAL A 106 -3.52 6.40 -4.15
N ILE A 107 -2.45 6.88 -3.51
CA ILE A 107 -2.17 6.57 -2.10
C ILE A 107 -3.08 7.38 -1.18
N ALA A 108 -3.04 8.71 -1.27
CA ALA A 108 -3.58 9.58 -0.21
C ALA A 108 -4.25 10.86 -0.72
N ALA A 109 -4.81 10.87 -1.94
CA ALA A 109 -5.77 11.93 -2.30
C ALA A 109 -6.90 11.98 -1.26
N ASN A 110 -7.30 13.20 -0.91
CA ASN A 110 -8.32 13.44 0.10
C ASN A 110 -9.63 12.78 -0.29
N ARG A 111 -10.39 12.34 0.72
CA ARG A 111 -11.78 11.95 0.56
C ARG A 111 -12.63 13.15 0.97
N ASP A 112 -12.84 14.07 0.04
CA ASP A 112 -13.46 15.39 0.25
C ASP A 112 -14.80 15.59 -0.51
N GLY A 113 -15.24 14.55 -1.21
CA GLY A 113 -16.45 14.54 -2.01
C GLY A 113 -16.26 15.01 -3.46
N LYS A 114 -15.03 15.24 -3.93
CA LYS A 114 -14.74 15.71 -5.29
C LYS A 114 -13.85 14.73 -6.04
N GLY A 115 -14.11 14.56 -7.34
CA GLY A 115 -13.24 13.77 -8.22
C GLY A 115 -13.03 12.33 -7.72
N MET A 116 -11.83 12.05 -7.23
CA MET A 116 -11.37 10.74 -6.74
C MET A 116 -10.70 10.89 -5.38
N HIS A 117 -10.57 9.79 -4.63
CA HIS A 117 -9.77 9.76 -3.41
C HIS A 117 -8.79 8.57 -3.43
N GLY A 118 -7.75 8.67 -2.59
CA GLY A 118 -6.73 7.62 -2.45
C GLY A 118 -7.21 6.45 -1.61
N VAL A 119 -6.43 5.36 -1.60
CA VAL A 119 -6.72 4.18 -0.77
C VAL A 119 -6.62 4.52 0.72
N ALA A 120 -5.63 5.33 1.12
CA ALA A 120 -5.36 5.77 2.48
C ALA A 120 -5.45 7.31 2.57
N PRO A 121 -6.67 7.89 2.48
CA PRO A 121 -6.85 9.33 2.40
C PRO A 121 -6.43 10.09 3.67
N GLY A 122 -6.15 9.41 4.79
CA GLY A 122 -5.63 9.99 6.04
C GLY A 122 -4.10 9.88 6.21
N ALA A 123 -3.40 9.17 5.32
CA ALA A 123 -1.94 9.04 5.39
C ALA A 123 -1.23 10.37 5.05
N ILE A 124 -0.03 10.55 5.60
CA ILE A 124 0.83 11.70 5.29
C ILE A 124 1.94 11.27 4.33
N LEU A 125 2.08 12.01 3.25
CA LEU A 125 3.04 11.75 2.17
C LEU A 125 4.37 12.47 2.41
N ILE A 126 5.45 11.73 2.24
CA ILE A 126 6.82 12.26 2.28
C ILE A 126 7.45 12.02 0.91
N VAL A 127 7.77 13.09 0.19
CA VAL A 127 8.09 13.00 -1.24
C VAL A 127 9.58 13.20 -1.51
N ALA A 128 10.20 12.23 -2.15
CA ALA A 128 11.54 12.28 -2.70
C ALA A 128 11.44 12.45 -4.23
N GLY A 129 11.61 13.68 -4.70
CA GLY A 129 11.67 14.00 -6.13
C GLY A 129 13.03 13.60 -6.69
N ALA A 130 13.09 12.59 -7.56
CA ALA A 130 14.35 12.04 -8.05
C ALA A 130 14.36 11.74 -9.56
N ASP A 131 13.33 12.19 -10.28
CA ASP A 131 13.23 12.10 -11.74
C ASP A 131 14.03 13.20 -12.45
N ASP A 132 14.55 12.89 -13.64
CA ASP A 132 15.39 13.77 -14.45
C ASP A 132 14.67 14.50 -15.59
N SER A 133 13.32 14.51 -15.55
CA SER A 133 12.39 15.08 -16.53
C SER A 133 12.08 14.23 -17.77
N GLN A 134 12.60 12.98 -17.86
CA GLN A 134 12.25 12.04 -18.94
C GLN A 134 11.59 10.73 -18.45
N GLY A 135 11.38 10.54 -17.15
CA GLY A 135 10.39 9.62 -16.61
C GLY A 135 10.83 8.17 -16.44
N LEU A 136 10.48 7.61 -15.27
CA LEU A 136 10.56 6.20 -14.85
C LEU A 136 11.96 5.60 -14.63
N PHE A 137 13.05 6.32 -14.92
CA PHE A 137 14.40 5.93 -14.51
C PHE A 137 14.94 6.87 -13.44
N ILE A 138 15.41 6.32 -12.32
CA ILE A 138 16.01 7.10 -11.22
C ILE A 138 17.42 6.60 -11.00
N ASP A 139 18.37 7.55 -10.98
CA ASP A 139 19.77 7.27 -10.70
C ASP A 139 19.94 6.56 -9.34
N GLY A 140 20.78 5.52 -9.32
CA GLY A 140 20.99 4.70 -8.13
C GLY A 140 21.50 5.49 -6.91
N THR A 141 22.23 6.60 -7.13
CA THR A 141 22.69 7.48 -6.05
C THR A 141 21.56 8.33 -5.48
N PHE A 142 20.64 8.83 -6.33
CA PHE A 142 19.44 9.52 -5.87
C PHE A 142 18.51 8.58 -5.12
N ALA A 143 18.28 7.38 -5.64
CA ALA A 143 17.52 6.35 -4.93
C ALA A 143 18.15 6.03 -3.56
N ALA A 144 19.47 5.87 -3.49
CA ALA A 144 20.15 5.58 -2.23
C ALA A 144 19.98 6.69 -1.19
N ARG A 145 20.09 7.97 -1.61
CA ARG A 145 19.86 9.13 -0.73
C ARG A 145 18.41 9.23 -0.30
N ALA A 146 17.47 9.07 -1.23
CA ALA A 146 16.04 9.08 -0.97
C ALA A 146 15.62 8.05 0.09
N TYR A 147 16.08 6.80 -0.03
CA TYR A 147 15.82 5.77 0.98
C TYR A 147 16.34 6.16 2.37
N ALA A 148 17.56 6.71 2.44
CA ALA A 148 18.15 7.12 3.71
C ALA A 148 17.37 8.27 4.36
N ASP A 149 16.98 9.29 3.58
CA ASP A 149 16.27 10.46 4.08
C ASP A 149 14.83 10.11 4.50
N LEU A 150 14.13 9.28 3.72
CA LEU A 150 12.79 8.79 4.07
C LEU A 150 12.83 7.98 5.37
N GLN A 151 13.77 7.04 5.49
CA GLN A 151 13.97 6.26 6.70
C GLN A 151 14.28 7.16 7.91
N ALA A 152 15.16 8.16 7.76
CA ALA A 152 15.51 9.10 8.83
C ALA A 152 14.31 9.93 9.31
N ARG A 153 13.31 10.14 8.44
CA ARG A 153 12.04 10.80 8.77
C ARG A 153 10.99 9.87 9.35
N GLY A 154 11.34 8.61 9.63
CA GLY A 154 10.44 7.61 10.22
C GLY A 154 9.46 7.00 9.23
N VAL A 155 9.70 7.13 7.92
CA VAL A 155 8.88 6.48 6.89
C VAL A 155 9.11 4.96 6.95
N ARG A 156 8.00 4.20 6.93
CA ARG A 156 8.01 2.73 6.99
C ARG A 156 7.46 2.07 5.73
N ILE A 157 6.79 2.82 4.86
CA ILE A 157 6.30 2.38 3.55
C ILE A 157 6.97 3.24 2.49
N ILE A 158 7.66 2.66 1.51
CA ILE A 158 8.20 3.39 0.37
C ILE A 158 7.59 2.84 -0.91
N ASN A 159 6.86 3.68 -1.64
CA ASN A 159 6.36 3.39 -2.96
C ASN A 159 7.40 3.76 -4.02
N ASN A 160 7.67 2.82 -4.93
CA ASN A 160 8.58 2.99 -6.06
C ASN A 160 7.83 2.65 -7.35
N SER A 161 7.51 3.68 -8.11
CA SER A 161 6.82 3.56 -9.40
C SER A 161 7.76 3.91 -10.57
N TYR A 162 9.02 3.47 -10.45
CA TYR A 162 10.12 3.63 -11.41
C TYR A 162 10.90 2.31 -11.49
N GLY A 163 11.73 2.13 -12.52
CA GLY A 163 12.55 0.92 -12.62
C GLY A 163 13.29 0.78 -13.95
N ASP A 164 14.07 -0.29 -14.05
CA ASP A 164 14.70 -0.73 -15.28
C ASP A 164 13.72 -1.64 -16.05
N ASP A 165 13.59 -1.39 -17.35
CA ASP A 165 12.73 -2.17 -18.24
C ASP A 165 13.23 -3.60 -18.48
N ARG A 166 14.50 -3.88 -18.21
CA ARG A 166 15.08 -5.22 -18.25
C ARG A 166 14.53 -6.05 -17.08
N PRO A 167 14.11 -7.29 -17.32
CA PRO A 167 13.67 -8.16 -16.24
C PRO A 167 14.84 -8.54 -15.33
N VAL A 168 14.57 -8.84 -14.06
CA VAL A 168 15.62 -9.25 -13.10
C VAL A 168 16.44 -10.45 -13.57
N THR A 169 15.84 -11.34 -14.37
CA THR A 169 16.49 -12.52 -14.93
C THR A 169 17.52 -12.21 -16.02
N ALA A 170 17.61 -10.95 -16.48
CA ALA A 170 18.66 -10.49 -17.37
C ALA A 170 19.98 -10.16 -16.64
N PHE A 171 19.97 -10.17 -15.30
CA PHE A 171 21.12 -9.80 -14.48
C PHE A 171 21.66 -10.99 -13.70
N THR A 172 22.98 -11.04 -13.57
CA THR A 172 23.64 -11.71 -12.43
C THR A 172 23.77 -10.74 -11.27
N ARG A 173 23.98 -11.26 -10.04
CA ARG A 173 24.25 -10.42 -8.86
C ARG A 173 25.38 -9.42 -9.09
N ASP A 174 26.48 -9.85 -9.71
CA ASP A 174 27.64 -8.98 -9.97
C ASP A 174 27.33 -7.88 -10.99
N SER A 175 26.63 -8.22 -12.09
CA SER A 175 26.21 -7.23 -13.09
C SER A 175 25.27 -6.20 -12.48
N TYR A 176 24.32 -6.63 -11.64
CA TYR A 176 23.40 -5.73 -10.95
C TYR A 176 24.14 -4.80 -9.98
N LEU A 177 25.08 -5.33 -9.19
CA LEU A 177 25.88 -4.52 -8.28
C LEU A 177 26.77 -3.50 -9.01
N SER A 178 27.25 -3.83 -10.20
CA SER A 178 28.06 -2.91 -11.00
C SER A 178 27.28 -1.68 -11.46
N GLU A 179 25.97 -1.83 -11.69
CA GLU A 179 25.08 -0.75 -12.15
C GLU A 179 24.36 -0.05 -10.98
N TYR A 180 23.93 -0.81 -9.96
CA TYR A 180 23.00 -0.36 -8.91
C TYR A 180 23.50 -0.60 -7.48
N GLY A 181 24.81 -0.79 -7.27
CA GLY A 181 25.37 -1.17 -5.97
C GLY A 181 25.07 -0.18 -4.82
N SER A 182 25.00 1.13 -5.14
CA SER A 182 24.64 2.17 -4.17
C SER A 182 23.22 2.01 -3.65
N SER A 183 22.25 1.80 -4.55
CA SER A 183 20.85 1.58 -4.18
C SER A 183 20.65 0.25 -3.46
N VAL A 184 21.33 -0.84 -3.85
CA VAL A 184 21.26 -2.13 -3.12
C VAL A 184 21.67 -1.96 -1.66
N THR A 185 22.75 -1.22 -1.40
CA THR A 185 23.22 -0.96 -0.04
C THR A 185 22.18 -0.18 0.77
N ALA A 186 21.53 0.81 0.15
CA ALA A 186 20.48 1.58 0.80
C ALA A 186 19.22 0.73 1.08
N TYR A 187 18.82 -0.12 0.12
CA TYR A 187 17.71 -1.05 0.29
C TYR A 187 17.95 -1.99 1.47
N GLN A 188 19.12 -2.64 1.54
CA GLN A 188 19.47 -3.52 2.65
C GLN A 188 19.37 -2.82 4.01
N ARG A 189 19.85 -1.57 4.11
CA ARG A 189 19.75 -0.77 5.34
C ARG A 189 18.30 -0.44 5.69
N ALA A 190 17.51 0.00 4.71
CA ALA A 190 16.12 0.35 4.93
C ALA A 190 15.27 -0.86 5.35
N ILE A 191 15.43 -2.01 4.67
CA ILE A 191 14.73 -3.25 5.02
C ILE A 191 15.14 -3.73 6.41
N ALA A 192 16.44 -3.70 6.76
CA ALA A 192 16.91 -4.03 8.09
C ALA A 192 16.35 -3.09 9.18
N ALA A 193 16.01 -1.85 8.83
CA ALA A 193 15.36 -0.88 9.70
C ALA A 193 13.83 -0.99 9.74
N GLY A 194 13.24 -1.98 9.06
CA GLY A 194 11.80 -2.23 9.09
C GLY A 194 10.99 -1.37 8.12
N VAL A 195 11.59 -0.95 7.00
CA VAL A 195 10.89 -0.38 5.86
C VAL A 195 10.30 -1.50 5.00
N LEU A 196 9.06 -1.29 4.53
CA LEU A 196 8.43 -2.06 3.46
C LEU A 196 8.56 -1.28 2.15
N SER A 197 9.25 -1.86 1.18
CA SER A 197 9.48 -1.31 -0.14
C SER A 197 8.57 -1.98 -1.17
N ILE A 198 7.81 -1.18 -1.90
CA ILE A 198 6.74 -1.63 -2.82
C ILE A 198 7.09 -1.16 -4.23
N TRP A 199 7.06 -2.07 -5.20
CA TRP A 199 7.53 -1.86 -6.57
C TRP A 199 6.52 -2.32 -7.61
N GLY A 200 6.26 -1.50 -8.62
CA GLY A 200 5.57 -1.96 -9.83
C GLY A 200 6.46 -2.91 -10.65
N THR A 201 5.87 -3.93 -11.28
CA THR A 201 6.62 -4.92 -12.09
C THR A 201 7.15 -4.38 -13.43
N ALA A 202 6.81 -3.14 -13.79
CA ALA A 202 7.04 -2.47 -15.08
C ALA A 202 6.08 -2.88 -16.21
N ASN A 203 6.18 -2.20 -17.36
CA ASN A 203 5.10 -2.09 -18.34
C ASN A 203 5.49 -2.60 -19.76
N GLN A 204 6.30 -3.66 -19.84
CA GLN A 204 6.82 -4.21 -21.10
C GLN A 204 6.09 -5.48 -21.58
N GLY A 205 5.04 -5.92 -20.89
CA GLY A 205 4.30 -7.15 -21.22
C GLY A 205 5.14 -8.42 -21.07
N LEU A 206 6.15 -8.41 -20.21
CA LEU A 206 7.08 -9.52 -20.03
C LEU A 206 6.55 -10.54 -19.01
N ASN A 207 6.95 -11.80 -19.16
CA ASN A 207 6.65 -12.86 -18.18
C ASN A 207 7.50 -12.77 -16.90
N GLN A 208 8.30 -11.71 -16.74
CA GLN A 208 9.21 -11.53 -15.61
C GLN A 208 9.13 -10.08 -15.11
N PRO A 209 9.28 -9.87 -13.79
CA PRO A 209 9.24 -8.54 -13.22
C PRO A 209 10.51 -7.77 -13.57
N SER A 210 10.42 -6.44 -13.52
CA SER A 210 11.56 -5.52 -13.63
C SER A 210 12.69 -5.87 -12.67
N ALA A 211 13.88 -5.36 -12.97
CA ALA A 211 15.09 -5.61 -12.19
C ALA A 211 14.91 -5.29 -10.69
N GLN A 212 14.23 -4.19 -10.37
CA GLN A 212 13.98 -3.74 -9.00
C GLN A 212 12.83 -4.52 -8.34
N ALA A 213 11.69 -4.72 -9.02
CA ALA A 213 10.58 -5.48 -8.43
C ALA A 213 10.98 -6.94 -8.14
N GLY A 214 11.76 -7.54 -9.03
CA GLY A 214 12.31 -8.89 -8.88
C GLY A 214 13.55 -9.00 -8.00
N LEU A 215 14.05 -7.92 -7.41
CA LEU A 215 15.38 -7.87 -6.78
C LEU A 215 15.67 -8.97 -5.72
N PRO A 216 14.70 -9.43 -4.91
CA PRO A 216 14.92 -10.56 -4.00
C PRO A 216 15.37 -11.86 -4.70
N HIS A 217 15.16 -12.00 -6.01
CA HIS A 217 15.74 -13.11 -6.80
C HIS A 217 17.28 -13.13 -6.74
N LEU A 218 17.92 -11.96 -6.73
CA LEU A 218 19.38 -11.81 -6.66
C LEU A 218 19.87 -11.59 -5.22
N PHE A 219 19.02 -11.01 -4.36
CA PHE A 219 19.30 -10.66 -2.97
C PHE A 219 18.18 -11.14 -2.04
N PRO A 220 18.09 -12.46 -1.75
CA PRO A 220 17.00 -13.06 -0.98
C PRO A 220 16.80 -12.44 0.40
N GLU A 221 17.85 -11.84 0.97
CA GLU A 221 17.78 -11.12 2.25
C GLU A 221 16.78 -9.94 2.25
N LEU A 222 16.40 -9.42 1.08
CA LEU A 222 15.47 -8.29 0.95
C LEU A 222 13.99 -8.69 1.06
N GLU A 223 13.64 -9.96 0.80
CA GLU A 223 12.25 -10.41 0.61
C GLU A 223 11.32 -9.99 1.75
N ARG A 224 11.81 -10.00 3.00
CA ARG A 224 11.02 -9.67 4.20
C ARG A 224 10.52 -8.22 4.26
N GLY A 225 11.04 -7.32 3.44
CA GLY A 225 10.55 -5.96 3.33
C GLY A 225 10.30 -5.55 1.88
N TRP A 226 10.02 -6.50 0.99
CA TRP A 226 9.85 -6.24 -0.44
C TRP A 226 8.50 -6.75 -0.95
N LEU A 227 7.83 -5.96 -1.80
CA LEU A 227 6.66 -6.37 -2.55
C LEU A 227 6.80 -5.96 -4.02
N ALA A 228 6.58 -6.93 -4.91
CA ALA A 228 6.34 -6.67 -6.32
C ALA A 228 4.82 -6.56 -6.56
N VAL A 229 4.42 -5.66 -7.46
CA VAL A 229 3.01 -5.40 -7.73
C VAL A 229 2.77 -5.39 -9.24
N THR A 230 2.07 -6.40 -9.72
CA THR A 230 1.58 -6.45 -11.11
C THR A 230 0.24 -5.73 -11.24
N ALA A 231 -0.06 -5.20 -12.42
CA ALA A 231 -1.32 -4.52 -12.68
C ALA A 231 -2.42 -5.49 -13.11
N VAL A 232 -3.65 -5.19 -12.69
CA VAL A 232 -4.87 -5.73 -13.30
C VAL A 232 -5.75 -4.60 -13.84
N GLY A 233 -6.44 -4.89 -14.94
CA GLY A 233 -7.62 -4.16 -15.37
C GLY A 233 -8.88 -4.71 -14.68
N PRO A 234 -10.08 -4.26 -15.08
CA PRO A 234 -11.35 -4.78 -14.57
C PRO A 234 -11.60 -6.26 -14.92
N GLY A 235 -10.99 -7.18 -14.16
CA GLY A 235 -11.19 -8.63 -14.28
C GLY A 235 -10.28 -9.32 -15.30
N TYR A 236 -9.22 -8.67 -15.75
CA TYR A 236 -8.27 -9.25 -16.72
C TYR A 236 -6.84 -8.72 -16.50
N GLU A 237 -5.86 -9.39 -17.10
CA GLU A 237 -4.45 -8.98 -17.18
C GLU A 237 -4.24 -8.01 -18.35
N PRO A 238 -3.83 -6.76 -18.13
CA PRO A 238 -3.47 -5.83 -19.20
C PRO A 238 -2.22 -6.29 -19.96
N ASP A 239 -2.20 -6.15 -21.28
CA ASP A 239 -1.09 -6.55 -22.17
C ASP A 239 0.25 -5.88 -21.81
N TYR A 240 0.21 -4.67 -21.24
CA TYR A 240 1.42 -3.96 -20.86
C TYR A 240 2.06 -4.53 -19.58
N THR A 241 1.32 -5.21 -18.70
CA THR A 241 1.83 -5.52 -17.37
C THR A 241 2.92 -6.59 -17.45
N ASN A 242 4.06 -6.35 -16.80
CA ASN A 242 4.99 -7.44 -16.54
C ASN A 242 4.39 -8.33 -15.45
N ARG A 243 4.50 -9.64 -15.62
CA ARG A 243 4.01 -10.65 -14.69
C ARG A 243 4.91 -10.79 -13.45
N CYS A 244 4.36 -11.41 -12.41
CA CYS A 244 5.12 -11.70 -11.19
C CYS A 244 6.36 -12.58 -11.43
N GLY A 245 6.31 -13.54 -12.35
CA GLY A 245 7.45 -14.39 -12.74
C GLY A 245 8.20 -14.98 -11.54
N VAL A 246 9.53 -14.80 -11.51
CA VAL A 246 10.39 -15.23 -10.40
C VAL A 246 10.01 -14.61 -9.05
N ALA A 247 9.26 -13.50 -9.03
CA ALA A 247 8.80 -12.81 -7.84
C ALA A 247 7.48 -13.32 -7.26
N LYS A 248 6.88 -14.39 -7.80
CA LYS A 248 5.57 -14.90 -7.33
C LYS A 248 5.42 -15.04 -5.82
N ASN A 249 6.50 -15.36 -5.09
CA ASN A 249 6.49 -15.54 -3.63
C ASN A 249 6.48 -14.23 -2.81
N TRP A 250 6.70 -13.07 -3.44
CA TRP A 250 6.60 -11.73 -2.84
C TRP A 250 5.82 -10.76 -3.73
N CYS A 251 4.98 -11.29 -4.61
CA CYS A 251 4.20 -10.51 -5.57
C CYS A 251 2.70 -10.67 -5.34
N LEU A 252 1.94 -9.61 -5.59
CA LEU A 252 0.49 -9.65 -5.72
C LEU A 252 0.02 -8.71 -6.84
N ALA A 253 -1.24 -8.83 -7.23
CA ALA A 253 -1.87 -8.00 -8.23
C ALA A 253 -2.70 -6.86 -7.60
N ALA A 254 -2.71 -5.69 -8.23
CA ALA A 254 -3.56 -4.57 -7.82
C ALA A 254 -4.05 -3.77 -9.04
N PRO A 255 -5.14 -2.97 -8.91
CA PRO A 255 -5.66 -2.15 -10.00
C PRO A 255 -4.59 -1.22 -10.57
N GLY A 256 -4.21 -1.43 -11.84
CA GLY A 256 -3.25 -0.58 -12.53
C GLY A 256 -3.85 0.16 -13.72
N GLY A 257 -5.11 -0.09 -14.02
CA GLY A 257 -5.76 0.37 -15.24
C GLY A 257 -5.87 -0.74 -16.28
N GLY A 258 -6.54 -0.45 -17.38
CA GLY A 258 -6.67 -1.37 -18.50
C GLY A 258 -5.77 -0.99 -19.67
N ASP A 259 -6.10 -1.47 -20.86
CA ASP A 259 -5.18 -1.35 -21.98
C ASP A 259 -5.49 -0.15 -22.88
N TRP A 260 -4.45 0.44 -23.47
CA TRP A 260 -4.59 1.56 -24.40
C TRP A 260 -4.97 1.12 -25.83
N TRP A 261 -6.12 0.47 -25.99
CA TRP A 261 -6.59 0.00 -27.31
C TRP A 261 -7.48 1.07 -27.94
N PHE A 262 -7.50 1.15 -29.27
CA PHE A 262 -8.51 1.92 -29.99
C PHE A 262 -9.22 1.05 -31.03
N PRO A 263 -10.56 0.91 -30.97
CA PRO A 263 -11.46 1.42 -29.93
C PRO A 263 -11.24 0.72 -28.58
N ASN A 264 -11.18 1.46 -27.46
CA ASN A 264 -11.08 0.85 -26.13
C ASN A 264 -12.44 0.19 -25.80
N PRO A 265 -12.53 -1.15 -25.69
CA PRO A 265 -13.77 -1.82 -25.32
C PRO A 265 -14.20 -1.56 -23.87
N TYR A 266 -13.30 -1.02 -23.02
CA TYR A 266 -13.49 -0.75 -21.60
C TYR A 266 -13.17 0.72 -21.25
N PRO A 267 -13.96 1.72 -21.69
CA PRO A 267 -13.65 3.15 -21.50
C PRO A 267 -13.55 3.63 -20.03
N ASP A 268 -13.98 2.80 -19.09
CA ASP A 268 -13.93 3.04 -17.64
C ASP A 268 -12.86 2.19 -16.92
N ASP A 269 -11.96 1.54 -17.67
CA ASP A 269 -10.81 0.82 -17.12
C ASP A 269 -9.64 1.68 -16.60
N PRO A 270 -9.42 2.96 -16.96
CA PRO A 270 -8.26 3.67 -16.46
C PRO A 270 -8.41 4.09 -15.00
N ILE A 271 -7.28 4.29 -14.33
CA ILE A 271 -7.21 4.86 -12.99
C ILE A 271 -7.35 6.38 -13.11
N VAL A 272 -8.31 6.96 -12.40
CA VAL A 272 -8.49 8.42 -12.28
C VAL A 272 -7.52 8.94 -11.23
N VAL A 273 -6.74 9.95 -11.56
CA VAL A 273 -5.67 10.49 -10.71
C VAL A 273 -5.65 12.02 -10.73
N ALA A 274 -5.08 12.64 -9.70
CA ALA A 274 -4.86 14.09 -9.68
C ALA A 274 -3.80 14.49 -10.73
N ASP A 275 -4.02 15.63 -11.39
CA ASP A 275 -3.10 16.18 -12.39
C ASP A 275 -2.23 17.29 -11.79
N LYS A 276 -0.96 17.37 -12.20
CA LYS A 276 -0.02 18.41 -11.73
C LYS A 276 -0.41 19.82 -12.15
N ASP A 277 -1.20 19.98 -13.22
CA ASP A 277 -1.70 21.27 -13.69
C ASP A 277 -3.09 21.60 -13.10
N GLY A 278 -3.58 20.74 -12.20
CA GLY A 278 -4.88 20.84 -11.55
C GLY A 278 -5.96 19.98 -12.22
N GLY A 279 -6.92 19.51 -11.43
CA GLY A 279 -7.99 18.65 -11.92
C GLY A 279 -7.56 17.18 -11.97
N TYR A 280 -8.11 16.42 -12.91
CA TYR A 280 -7.93 14.97 -12.96
C TYR A 280 -7.62 14.49 -14.35
N THR A 281 -6.83 13.43 -14.43
CA THR A 281 -6.54 12.70 -15.66
C THR A 281 -6.73 11.21 -15.46
N LYS A 282 -6.63 10.44 -16.56
CA LYS A 282 -6.82 8.99 -16.60
C LYS A 282 -5.51 8.33 -17.02
N VAL A 283 -5.09 7.31 -16.30
CA VAL A 283 -3.80 6.64 -16.48
C VAL A 283 -3.91 5.12 -16.39
N ASN A 284 -2.95 4.44 -16.99
CA ASN A 284 -2.76 3.00 -16.88
C ASN A 284 -1.26 2.71 -16.64
N GLY A 285 -0.95 1.67 -15.88
CA GLY A 285 0.42 1.27 -15.56
C GLY A 285 0.58 0.57 -14.22
N THR A 286 1.62 -0.26 -14.08
CA THR A 286 2.02 -0.83 -12.77
C THR A 286 2.40 0.26 -11.77
N SER A 287 2.77 1.45 -12.26
CA SER A 287 2.97 2.66 -11.46
C SER A 287 1.76 3.08 -10.63
N PHE A 288 0.55 2.64 -11.02
CA PHE A 288 -0.70 2.91 -10.31
C PHE A 288 -1.21 1.67 -9.55
N ALA A 289 -0.73 0.47 -9.87
CA ALA A 289 -0.96 -0.72 -9.06
C ALA A 289 -0.16 -0.68 -7.74
N ALA A 290 1.13 -0.34 -7.80
CA ALA A 290 1.99 -0.19 -6.62
C ALA A 290 1.42 0.74 -5.53
N PRO A 291 0.92 1.96 -5.84
CA PRO A 291 0.37 2.85 -4.82
C PRO A 291 -0.95 2.36 -4.21
N HIS A 292 -1.75 1.53 -4.89
CA HIS A 292 -2.88 0.87 -4.24
C HIS A 292 -2.42 -0.04 -3.09
N VAL A 293 -1.33 -0.79 -3.30
CA VAL A 293 -0.71 -1.64 -2.27
C VAL A 293 -0.05 -0.80 -1.18
N SER A 294 0.59 0.32 -1.53
CA SER A 294 1.17 1.26 -0.56
C SER A 294 0.11 1.88 0.36
N GLY A 295 -1.04 2.28 -0.19
CA GLY A 295 -2.17 2.73 0.61
C GLY A 295 -2.74 1.61 1.48
N ALA A 296 -2.89 0.40 0.95
CA ALA A 296 -3.34 -0.76 1.74
C ALA A 296 -2.38 -1.08 2.91
N ALA A 297 -1.07 -1.01 2.69
CA ALA A 297 -0.07 -1.16 3.73
C ALA A 297 -0.26 -0.12 4.85
N ALA A 298 -0.60 1.13 4.50
CA ALA A 298 -0.89 2.17 5.48
C ALA A 298 -2.15 1.85 6.32
N LEU A 299 -3.21 1.32 5.69
CA LEU A 299 -4.41 0.89 6.41
C LEU A 299 -4.12 -0.28 7.36
N VAL A 300 -3.35 -1.28 6.92
CA VAL A 300 -2.92 -2.40 7.77
C VAL A 300 -2.08 -1.90 8.95
N TRP A 301 -1.14 -0.97 8.72
CA TRP A 301 -0.31 -0.43 9.79
C TRP A 301 -1.07 0.47 10.78
N GLN A 302 -2.10 1.18 10.33
CA GLN A 302 -2.98 1.90 11.26
C GLN A 302 -3.73 0.91 12.17
N MET A 303 -4.22 -0.20 11.61
CA MET A 303 -4.92 -1.23 12.37
C MET A 303 -4.00 -2.02 13.32
N PHE A 304 -2.78 -2.31 12.86
CA PHE A 304 -1.79 -3.10 13.59
C PHE A 304 -0.46 -2.33 13.71
N PRO A 305 -0.39 -1.27 14.53
CA PRO A 305 0.78 -0.39 14.60
C PRO A 305 2.06 -1.09 15.08
N PHE A 306 1.91 -2.22 15.77
CA PHE A 306 2.99 -3.06 16.28
C PHE A 306 3.53 -4.07 15.26
N PHE A 307 2.94 -4.18 14.07
CA PHE A 307 3.48 -5.06 13.02
C PHE A 307 4.84 -4.58 12.52
N SER A 308 5.74 -5.52 12.25
CA SER A 308 6.93 -5.29 11.43
C SER A 308 6.55 -5.13 9.95
N ALA A 309 7.49 -4.66 9.11
CA ALA A 309 7.30 -4.60 7.66
C ALA A 309 6.96 -5.98 7.07
N ASP A 310 7.63 -7.03 7.54
CA ASP A 310 7.37 -8.40 7.10
C ASP A 310 5.97 -8.85 7.48
N GLN A 311 5.45 -8.49 8.66
CA GLN A 311 4.09 -8.84 9.04
C GLN A 311 3.03 -8.12 8.20
N VAL A 312 3.28 -6.87 7.81
CA VAL A 312 2.41 -6.16 6.85
C VAL A 312 2.47 -6.83 5.47
N ARG A 313 3.68 -7.15 4.98
CA ARG A 313 3.89 -7.90 3.74
C ARG A 313 3.13 -9.22 3.73
N GLN A 314 3.31 -10.05 4.76
CA GLN A 314 2.64 -11.34 4.93
C GLN A 314 1.12 -11.19 5.05
N THR A 315 0.64 -10.13 5.68
CA THR A 315 -0.81 -9.85 5.79
C THR A 315 -1.40 -9.50 4.43
N LEU A 316 -0.76 -8.61 3.66
CA LEU A 316 -1.20 -8.24 2.32
C LEU A 316 -1.21 -9.45 1.37
N LEU A 317 -0.11 -10.21 1.32
CA LEU A 317 -0.01 -11.42 0.49
C LEU A 317 -0.99 -12.51 0.95
N GLY A 318 -1.04 -12.78 2.26
CA GLY A 318 -1.85 -13.85 2.83
C GLY A 318 -3.36 -13.61 2.79
N THR A 319 -3.80 -12.39 2.50
CA THR A 319 -5.22 -12.04 2.38
C THR A 319 -5.67 -11.78 0.95
N ALA A 320 -4.74 -11.75 0.00
CA ALA A 320 -5.03 -11.56 -1.41
C ALA A 320 -6.04 -12.63 -1.90
N ARG A 321 -6.93 -12.19 -2.80
CA ARG A 321 -7.90 -13.04 -3.45
C ARG A 321 -7.23 -13.75 -4.62
N ASP A 322 -7.12 -15.06 -4.49
CA ASP A 322 -6.64 -15.95 -5.55
C ASP A 322 -7.39 -15.70 -6.87
N ILE A 323 -6.65 -15.42 -7.94
CA ILE A 323 -7.12 -15.18 -9.30
C ILE A 323 -6.13 -15.80 -10.28
N GLY A 324 -6.60 -16.23 -11.45
CA GLY A 324 -5.76 -16.98 -12.39
C GLY A 324 -5.71 -18.46 -12.03
N ASP A 325 -4.51 -19.05 -12.09
CA ASP A 325 -4.30 -20.45 -11.72
C ASP A 325 -4.39 -20.62 -10.20
N PRO A 326 -5.00 -21.70 -9.67
CA PRO A 326 -5.16 -21.87 -8.24
C PRO A 326 -3.82 -21.83 -7.47
N GLY A 327 -3.74 -20.98 -6.45
CA GLY A 327 -2.58 -20.85 -5.57
C GLY A 327 -1.63 -19.73 -5.98
N VAL A 328 -0.36 -19.84 -5.58
CA VAL A 328 0.65 -18.82 -5.91
C VAL A 328 1.20 -19.11 -7.31
N ASP A 329 0.99 -18.19 -8.25
CA ASP A 329 1.31 -18.39 -9.66
C ASP A 329 2.25 -17.30 -10.23
N GLU A 330 2.77 -17.53 -11.44
CA GLU A 330 3.74 -16.63 -12.08
C GLU A 330 3.11 -15.40 -12.73
N VAL A 331 1.78 -15.35 -12.89
CA VAL A 331 1.05 -14.21 -13.44
C VAL A 331 0.73 -13.22 -12.32
N TYR A 332 0.00 -13.66 -11.29
CA TYR A 332 -0.57 -12.79 -10.25
C TYR A 332 0.05 -12.96 -8.85
N GLY A 333 1.02 -13.87 -8.69
CA GLY A 333 1.67 -14.09 -7.39
C GLY A 333 0.65 -14.64 -6.39
N TYR A 334 0.41 -13.95 -5.29
CA TYR A 334 -0.61 -14.33 -4.30
C TYR A 334 -2.05 -13.99 -4.73
N GLY A 335 -2.24 -13.35 -5.88
CA GLY A 335 -3.53 -12.93 -6.40
C GLY A 335 -3.83 -11.45 -6.15
N LEU A 336 -5.10 -11.07 -6.22
CA LEU A 336 -5.56 -9.69 -6.19
C LEU A 336 -5.68 -9.15 -4.77
N LEU A 337 -5.10 -7.96 -4.53
CA LEU A 337 -5.22 -7.21 -3.27
C LEU A 337 -6.65 -7.19 -2.73
N ASP A 338 -6.81 -7.54 -1.45
CA ASP A 338 -8.07 -7.45 -0.71
C ASP A 338 -7.86 -6.65 0.59
N VAL A 339 -8.04 -5.34 0.50
CA VAL A 339 -7.91 -4.41 1.63
C VAL A 339 -8.90 -4.76 2.73
N GLY A 340 -10.12 -5.15 2.36
CA GLY A 340 -11.17 -5.53 3.29
C GLY A 340 -10.77 -6.69 4.19
N LYS A 341 -10.10 -7.71 3.64
CA LYS A 341 -9.52 -8.81 4.43
C LYS A 341 -8.22 -8.41 5.14
N ALA A 342 -7.36 -7.61 4.52
CA ALA A 342 -6.06 -7.25 5.09
C ALA A 342 -6.19 -6.54 6.45
N VAL A 343 -7.17 -5.65 6.61
CA VAL A 343 -7.43 -4.95 7.89
C VAL A 343 -8.05 -5.85 8.98
N LEU A 344 -8.32 -7.12 8.68
CA LEU A 344 -8.77 -8.12 9.65
C LEU A 344 -7.61 -8.96 10.22
N GLY A 345 -6.37 -8.68 9.83
CA GLY A 345 -5.17 -9.40 10.25
C GLY A 345 -4.69 -10.43 9.21
N PRO A 346 -3.67 -11.25 9.52
CA PRO A 346 -3.12 -12.20 8.57
C PRO A 346 -4.17 -13.24 8.15
N GLY A 347 -4.10 -13.70 6.90
CA GLY A 347 -4.90 -14.82 6.38
C GLY A 347 -4.11 -16.13 6.21
N ARG A 348 -2.77 -16.04 6.20
CA ARG A 348 -1.87 -17.17 5.96
C ARG A 348 -0.59 -17.05 6.79
N PHE A 349 -0.05 -18.19 7.22
CA PHE A 349 1.28 -18.33 7.84
C PHE A 349 2.19 -19.17 6.93
N ASP A 350 2.48 -18.69 5.71
CA ASP A 350 3.28 -19.45 4.74
C ASP A 350 4.80 -19.23 4.90
N TRP A 351 5.20 -18.22 5.68
CA TRP A 351 6.59 -17.80 5.85
C TRP A 351 7.20 -18.22 7.20
N GLY A 352 6.71 -19.32 7.77
CA GLY A 352 7.10 -19.80 9.09
C GLY A 352 6.27 -19.19 10.21
N ASP A 353 6.86 -19.03 11.39
CA ASP A 353 6.14 -18.51 12.55
C ASP A 353 5.81 -17.02 12.39
N PHE A 354 4.54 -16.67 12.47
CA PHE A 354 4.09 -15.28 12.58
C PHE A 354 4.29 -14.80 14.02
N VAL A 355 5.31 -13.97 14.24
CA VAL A 355 5.71 -13.53 15.59
C VAL A 355 5.11 -12.16 15.92
N VAL A 356 4.05 -12.14 16.72
CA VAL A 356 3.38 -10.91 17.17
C VAL A 356 4.04 -10.38 18.44
N GLU A 357 4.74 -9.27 18.34
CA GLU A 357 5.21 -8.50 19.51
C GLU A 357 4.21 -7.37 19.79
N GLN A 358 3.22 -7.63 20.66
CA GLN A 358 2.15 -6.66 20.96
C GLN A 358 2.39 -6.01 22.33
N PRO A 359 2.82 -4.73 22.39
CA PRO A 359 3.20 -4.08 23.65
C PRO A 359 2.06 -3.97 24.66
N GLY A 360 0.82 -3.81 24.19
CA GLY A 360 -0.36 -3.62 25.04
C GLY A 360 -1.66 -3.59 24.24
N GLY A 361 -2.77 -3.27 24.93
CA GLY A 361 -4.11 -3.22 24.33
C GLY A 361 -4.65 -4.58 23.90
N VAL A 362 -5.74 -4.55 23.14
CA VAL A 362 -6.38 -5.73 22.54
C VAL A 362 -6.30 -5.61 21.02
N ALA A 363 -5.87 -6.66 20.34
CA ALA A 363 -5.84 -6.76 18.89
C ALA A 363 -6.62 -7.99 18.44
N PHE A 364 -7.29 -7.89 17.29
CA PHE A 364 -8.12 -8.96 16.75
C PHE A 364 -7.54 -9.44 15.41
N PHE A 365 -7.37 -10.76 15.27
CA PHE A 365 -7.23 -11.41 13.98
C PHE A 365 -8.55 -12.13 13.69
N GLU A 366 -9.28 -11.59 12.71
CA GLU A 366 -10.64 -12.00 12.37
C GLU A 366 -10.73 -12.88 11.13
N ASN A 367 -9.65 -12.98 10.36
CA ASN A 367 -9.58 -13.91 9.24
C ASN A 367 -9.46 -15.37 9.71
N ASP A 368 -9.93 -16.28 8.88
CA ASP A 368 -9.51 -17.67 8.95
C ASP A 368 -8.04 -17.75 8.51
N ILE A 369 -7.19 -18.36 9.34
CA ILE A 369 -5.75 -18.44 9.07
C ILE A 369 -5.35 -19.85 8.67
N VAL A 370 -4.73 -19.99 7.50
CA VAL A 370 -4.19 -21.26 6.98
C VAL A 370 -2.67 -21.21 6.81
N GLY A 371 -2.05 -22.28 6.31
CA GLY A 371 -0.62 -22.32 5.99
C GLY A 371 0.20 -23.27 6.87
N ALA A 372 1.48 -23.45 6.55
CA ALA A 372 2.33 -24.42 7.24
C ALA A 372 2.93 -23.90 8.55
N GLY A 373 3.04 -22.59 8.69
CA GLY A 373 3.66 -21.88 9.81
C GLY A 373 2.81 -21.82 11.08
N GLY A 374 3.42 -21.32 12.16
CA GLY A 374 2.81 -21.18 13.47
C GLY A 374 2.56 -19.74 13.89
N LEU A 375 2.09 -19.57 15.13
CA LEU A 375 1.86 -18.27 15.76
C LEU A 375 2.70 -18.18 17.02
N VAL A 376 3.44 -17.09 17.18
CA VAL A 376 4.14 -16.76 18.43
C VAL A 376 3.61 -15.44 18.95
N LYS A 377 2.93 -15.47 20.09
CA LYS A 377 2.42 -14.28 20.77
C LYS A 377 3.38 -13.83 21.86
N ARG A 378 3.90 -12.60 21.73
CA ARG A 378 4.79 -11.89 22.65
C ARG A 378 4.20 -10.52 23.03
N GLY A 379 4.87 -9.83 23.94
CA GLY A 379 4.43 -8.55 24.49
C GLY A 379 3.24 -8.65 25.44
N ALA A 380 2.98 -7.60 26.21
CA ALA A 380 2.01 -7.65 27.32
C ALA A 380 0.54 -7.61 26.89
N GLY A 381 0.24 -7.27 25.63
CA GLY A 381 -1.13 -7.13 25.11
C GLY A 381 -1.89 -8.46 24.96
N GLU A 382 -3.16 -8.35 24.62
CA GLU A 382 -4.04 -9.48 24.29
C GLU A 382 -4.26 -9.57 22.77
N LEU A 383 -4.00 -10.76 22.22
CA LEU A 383 -4.38 -11.10 20.85
C LEU A 383 -5.60 -11.99 20.88
N VAL A 384 -6.62 -11.64 20.10
CA VAL A 384 -7.87 -12.39 20.00
C VAL A 384 -8.01 -12.98 18.61
N LEU A 385 -8.11 -14.31 18.51
CA LEU A 385 -8.39 -15.02 17.27
C LEU A 385 -9.88 -15.34 17.18
N THR A 386 -10.58 -14.76 16.21
CA THR A 386 -12.03 -14.99 16.03
C THR A 386 -12.37 -15.88 14.85
N GLY A 387 -11.48 -16.00 13.86
CA GLY A 387 -11.65 -16.90 12.73
C GLY A 387 -11.44 -18.39 13.05
N HIS A 388 -11.81 -19.24 12.10
CA HIS A 388 -11.64 -20.68 12.11
C HIS A 388 -10.27 -21.08 11.52
N SER A 389 -9.22 -20.89 12.31
CA SER A 389 -7.85 -21.10 11.84
C SER A 389 -7.45 -22.59 11.79
N THR A 390 -6.73 -22.98 10.74
CA THR A 390 -6.28 -24.36 10.46
C THR A 390 -4.79 -24.49 10.12
N TYR A 391 -3.99 -23.42 10.30
CA TYR A 391 -2.53 -23.44 10.06
C TYR A 391 -1.78 -24.58 10.78
N ALA A 392 -0.81 -25.23 10.16
CA ALA A 392 -0.23 -26.46 10.71
C ALA A 392 0.77 -26.24 11.86
N GLY A 393 1.42 -25.07 11.93
CA GLY A 393 2.51 -24.81 12.87
C GLY A 393 2.05 -24.59 14.31
N ALA A 394 3.02 -24.63 15.23
CA ALA A 394 2.74 -24.53 16.66
C ALA A 394 2.25 -23.13 17.04
N THR A 395 1.29 -23.06 17.97
CA THR A 395 0.92 -21.81 18.65
C THR A 395 1.65 -21.72 19.98
N ARG A 396 2.43 -20.65 20.17
CA ARG A 396 3.23 -20.40 21.39
C ARG A 396 2.87 -19.04 21.97
N VAL A 397 2.62 -19.00 23.27
CA VAL A 397 2.40 -17.76 24.03
C VAL A 397 3.62 -17.54 24.92
N GLU A 398 4.46 -16.61 24.52
CA GLU A 398 5.70 -16.22 25.21
C GLU A 398 5.51 -14.94 26.03
N GLY A 399 4.42 -14.19 25.81
CA GLY A 399 4.03 -13.03 26.62
C GLY A 399 2.57 -12.59 26.39
N GLY A 400 1.99 -11.94 27.40
CA GLY A 400 0.63 -11.41 27.36
C GLY A 400 -0.44 -12.49 27.32
N PHE A 401 -1.53 -12.22 26.58
CA PHE A 401 -2.67 -13.12 26.47
C PHE A 401 -2.98 -13.48 25.01
N LEU A 402 -3.47 -14.70 24.82
CA LEU A 402 -4.05 -15.18 23.57
C LEU A 402 -5.44 -15.73 23.89
N SER A 403 -6.46 -15.11 23.32
CA SER A 403 -7.87 -15.51 23.44
C SER A 403 -8.33 -16.11 22.13
N VAL A 404 -8.96 -17.28 22.17
CA VAL A 404 -9.46 -17.98 20.97
C VAL A 404 -10.98 -18.07 21.09
N MET A 405 -11.68 -17.25 20.31
CA MET A 405 -13.15 -17.31 20.18
C MET A 405 -13.58 -18.17 18.99
N GLY A 406 -12.71 -18.31 17.98
CA GLY A 406 -12.88 -19.25 16.88
C GLY A 406 -12.23 -20.61 17.17
N SER A 407 -11.41 -21.11 16.24
CA SER A 407 -10.67 -22.36 16.42
C SER A 407 -9.20 -22.25 16.02
N THR A 408 -8.36 -23.06 16.66
CA THR A 408 -6.96 -23.30 16.27
C THR A 408 -6.69 -24.81 16.19
N PRO A 409 -5.69 -25.28 15.42
CA PRO A 409 -5.39 -26.71 15.29
C PRO A 409 -5.01 -27.38 16.61
N ARG A 410 -5.40 -28.67 16.73
CA ARG A 410 -5.43 -29.50 17.95
C ARG A 410 -4.07 -29.90 18.58
N ARG A 411 -2.98 -29.16 18.39
CA ARG A 411 -1.72 -29.42 19.12
C ARG A 411 -1.08 -28.16 19.69
N PRO A 412 -1.72 -27.50 20.65
CA PRO A 412 -0.99 -26.52 21.44
C PRO A 412 -0.07 -27.28 22.41
N ALA A 413 1.22 -26.99 22.39
CA ALA A 413 2.01 -27.04 23.62
C ALA A 413 1.49 -25.92 24.52
N LEU A 414 0.31 -26.14 25.07
CA LEU A 414 -0.54 -25.16 25.72
C LEU A 414 -0.04 -24.95 27.14
N ARG A 415 0.93 -24.05 27.36
CA ARG A 415 1.06 -23.39 28.66
C ARG A 415 0.03 -22.26 28.74
N LEU A 416 -1.26 -22.62 28.75
CA LEU A 416 -2.33 -21.68 29.09
C LEU A 416 -2.14 -21.27 30.56
N ARG A 417 -1.87 -19.99 30.81
CA ARG A 417 -2.41 -19.35 32.02
C ARG A 417 -3.84 -18.92 31.69
N ALA A 418 -4.75 -19.89 31.61
CA ALA A 418 -6.18 -19.62 31.57
C ALA A 418 -6.65 -19.27 32.98
N ARG A 419 -7.28 -18.11 33.16
CA ARG A 419 -8.26 -17.90 34.24
C ARG A 419 -9.62 -17.84 33.58
N TRP A 420 -10.44 -18.86 33.84
CA TRP A 420 -11.88 -18.78 33.62
C TRP A 420 -12.44 -17.72 34.58
N PRO A 421 -13.37 -16.84 34.16
CA PRO A 421 -14.06 -15.97 35.10
C PRO A 421 -14.91 -16.86 36.02
N ALA A 422 -14.60 -16.85 37.32
CA ALA A 422 -15.46 -17.42 38.33
C ALA A 422 -16.72 -16.55 38.41
N LEU A 423 -17.88 -17.13 38.09
CA LEU A 423 -19.15 -16.62 38.56
C LEU A 423 -19.14 -16.72 40.09
N ALA A 424 -19.23 -15.58 40.76
CA ALA A 424 -19.55 -15.46 42.18
C ALA A 424 -20.77 -14.56 42.32
#